data_AF-A0A3A0FQ72-F1
#
_entry.id   AF-A0A3A0FQ72-F1
#
_cell.length_a   1.000
_cell.length_b   1.000
_cell.length_c   1.000
_cell.angle_alpha   90.00
_cell.angle_beta   90.00
_cell.angle_gamma   90.00
#
_symmetry.space_group_name_H-M   'P 1'
#
loop_
_entity.id
_entity.type
_entity.pdbx_description
1 polymer ?
#
loop_
_entity_poly.entity_id
_entity_poly.type
_entity_poly.pdbx_seq_one_letter_code
_entity_poly.pdbx_strand_id
1 'polypeptide(L)'
;MKLPRIQFITQDSDRCSHLDCVKWFCKGGAKLIQLRLKEAKATGRRKLALEAKKLCEDAGALLVVNDHVELAGEISAAGVHLGRLDMHPERA
;
A
#
# COMPACT_ATOMS: atom_id res chain seq x y z
N MET A 1 -2.52 15.94 13.25
CA MET A 1 -1.90 14.59 13.21
C MET A 1 -0.50 14.71 12.64
N LYS A 2 0.49 13.98 13.18
CA LYS A 2 1.88 14.02 12.68
C LYS A 2 2.11 12.83 11.75
N LEU A 3 2.56 13.09 10.52
CA LEU A 3 2.90 12.04 9.57
C LEU A 3 4.14 11.24 10.04
N PRO A 4 4.20 9.92 9.78
CA PRO A 4 5.40 9.13 9.99
C PRO A 4 6.61 9.69 9.24
N ARG A 5 7.81 9.57 9.84
CA ARG A 5 9.06 10.04 9.22
C ARG A 5 9.59 9.10 8.13
N ILE A 6 9.15 7.84 8.14
CA ILE A 6 9.60 6.80 7.21
C ILE A 6 8.38 6.28 6.47
N GLN A 7 8.44 6.37 5.16
CA GLN A 7 7.53 5.70 4.24
C GLN A 7 8.30 4.57 3.55
N PHE A 8 7.74 3.36 3.60
CA PHE A 8 8.23 2.25 2.80
C PHE A 8 7.34 2.04 1.59
N ILE A 9 7.93 1.78 0.43
CA ILE A 9 7.22 1.48 -0.81
C ILE A 9 7.54 0.03 -1.15
N THR A 10 6.50 -0.81 -1.27
CA THR A 10 6.71 -2.20 -1.67
C THR A 10 7.23 -2.24 -3.11
N GLN A 11 8.11 -3.19 -3.41
CA GLN A 11 8.63 -3.39 -4.76
C GLN A 11 8.46 -4.85 -5.17
N ASP A 12 8.12 -5.08 -6.43
CA ASP A 12 8.18 -6.40 -7.05
C ASP A 12 9.64 -6.85 -7.12
N SER A 13 9.99 -7.94 -6.44
CA SER A 13 11.35 -8.49 -6.46
C SER A 13 11.34 -9.99 -6.18
N ASP A 14 12.37 -10.69 -6.64
CA ASP A 14 12.56 -12.12 -6.38
C ASP A 14 12.93 -12.43 -4.91
N ARG A 15 13.15 -11.39 -4.08
CA ARG A 15 13.64 -11.53 -2.71
C ARG A 15 12.53 -11.64 -1.67
N CYS A 16 11.40 -10.95 -1.87
CA CYS A 16 10.25 -10.99 -0.98
C CYS A 16 8.96 -10.70 -1.74
N SER A 17 7.87 -11.37 -1.37
CA SER A 17 6.54 -10.97 -1.81
C SER A 17 6.18 -9.62 -1.19
N HIS A 18 5.24 -8.88 -1.78
CA HIS A 18 4.75 -7.64 -1.17
C HIS A 18 4.33 -7.83 0.29
N LEU A 19 3.63 -8.93 0.61
CA LEU A 19 3.17 -9.20 1.97
C LEU A 19 4.33 -9.46 2.93
N ASP A 20 5.37 -10.16 2.48
CA ASP A 20 6.60 -10.36 3.27
C ASP A 20 7.28 -9.02 3.55
N CYS A 21 7.44 -8.19 2.52
CA CYS A 21 8.08 -6.88 2.69
C CYS A 21 7.23 -5.98 3.62
N VAL A 22 5.89 -5.94 3.49
CA VAL A 22 5.00 -5.21 4.42
C VAL A 22 5.19 -5.70 5.84
N LYS A 23 5.14 -7.02 6.06
CA LYS A 23 5.32 -7.63 7.40
C LYS A 23 6.68 -7.26 8.02
N TRP A 24 7.76 -7.36 7.25
CA TRP A 24 9.11 -7.07 7.75
C TRP A 24 9.30 -5.60 8.08
N PHE A 25 8.85 -4.68 7.21
CA PHE A 25 9.01 -3.24 7.45
C PHE A 25 8.10 -2.73 8.57
N CYS A 26 6.87 -3.25 8.69
CA CYS A 26 6.01 -2.98 9.85
C CYS A 26 6.69 -3.44 11.15
N LYS A 27 7.29 -4.64 11.17
CA LYS A 27 8.06 -5.14 12.32
C LYS A 27 9.30 -4.29 12.62
N GLY A 28 9.93 -3.74 11.58
CA GLY A 28 11.05 -2.80 11.68
C GLY A 28 10.66 -1.38 12.12
N GLY A 29 9.37 -1.09 12.33
CA GLY A 29 8.88 0.18 12.85
C GLY A 29 8.40 1.17 11.79
N ALA A 30 8.34 0.80 10.51
CA ALA A 30 7.71 1.63 9.48
C ALA A 30 6.20 1.80 9.81
N LYS A 31 5.72 3.05 9.76
CA LYS A 31 4.32 3.41 10.08
C LYS A 31 3.54 3.98 8.90
N LEU A 32 4.17 4.07 7.73
CA LEU A 32 3.52 4.44 6.48
C LEU A 32 4.03 3.51 5.39
N ILE A 33 3.12 2.73 4.80
CA ILE A 33 3.40 1.73 3.79
C ILE A 33 2.65 2.10 2.53
N GLN A 34 3.33 2.19 1.39
CA GLN A 34 2.72 2.28 0.09
C GLN A 34 2.77 0.92 -0.60
N LEU A 35 1.59 0.37 -0.90
CA LEU A 35 1.45 -0.86 -1.66
C LEU A 35 1.42 -0.55 -3.16
N ARG A 36 2.45 -1.01 -3.87
CA ARG A 36 2.69 -0.74 -5.29
C ARG A 36 2.61 -2.01 -6.11
N LEU A 37 1.46 -2.23 -6.75
CA LEU A 37 1.09 -3.47 -7.46
C LEU A 37 1.22 -3.35 -9.00
N LYS A 38 2.35 -2.82 -9.51
CA LYS A 38 2.51 -2.56 -10.95
C LYS A 38 2.51 -3.83 -11.79
N GLU A 39 3.23 -4.87 -11.34
CA GLU A 39 3.37 -6.12 -12.09
C GLU A 39 2.38 -7.22 -11.63
N ALA A 40 1.62 -6.97 -10.55
CA ALA A 40 0.65 -7.92 -10.04
C ALA A 40 -0.51 -8.09 -11.03
N LYS A 41 -0.86 -9.35 -11.37
CA LYS A 41 -2.05 -9.64 -12.19
C LYS A 41 -3.30 -9.07 -11.55
N ALA A 42 -4.22 -8.52 -12.35
CA ALA A 42 -5.49 -7.97 -11.86
C ALA A 42 -6.26 -8.96 -10.98
N THR A 43 -6.24 -10.24 -11.36
CA THR A 43 -6.73 -11.35 -10.55
C THR A 43 -5.90 -11.48 -9.27
N GLY A 44 -6.46 -11.06 -8.14
CA GLY A 44 -5.85 -11.21 -6.82
C GLY A 44 -5.33 -9.92 -6.18
N ARG A 45 -5.27 -8.79 -6.90
CA ARG A 45 -4.84 -7.49 -6.33
C ARG A 45 -5.63 -7.11 -5.09
N ARG A 46 -6.97 -7.24 -5.15
CA ARG A 46 -7.85 -6.92 -4.02
C ARG A 46 -7.56 -7.77 -2.79
N LYS A 47 -7.39 -9.08 -2.98
CA LYS A 47 -7.07 -10.02 -1.89
C LYS A 47 -5.74 -9.65 -1.25
N LEU A 48 -4.70 -9.45 -2.07
CA LEU A 48 -3.38 -9.03 -1.59
C LEU A 48 -3.44 -7.70 -0.85
N ALA A 49 -4.18 -6.71 -1.36
CA ALA A 49 -4.32 -5.41 -0.74
C ALA A 49 -5.05 -5.47 0.61
N LEU A 50 -6.08 -6.32 0.74
CA LEU A 50 -6.75 -6.57 2.02
C LEU A 50 -5.81 -7.23 3.04
N GLU A 51 -5.00 -8.19 2.62
CA GLU A 51 -4.01 -8.83 3.49
C GLU A 51 -2.93 -7.83 3.94
N ALA A 52 -2.43 -7.00 3.02
CA ALA A 52 -1.49 -5.93 3.34
C ALA A 52 -2.10 -4.89 4.31
N LYS A 53 -3.38 -4.54 4.13
CA LYS A 53 -4.10 -3.63 5.03
C LYS A 53 -4.17 -4.20 6.43
N LYS A 54 -4.57 -5.45 6.57
CA LYS A 54 -4.62 -6.13 7.87
C LYS A 54 -3.25 -6.12 8.57
N LEU A 55 -2.18 -6.45 7.84
CA LEU A 55 -0.81 -6.40 8.38
C LEU A 55 -0.39 -5.00 8.85
N CYS A 56 -0.83 -3.96 8.15
CA CYS A 56 -0.58 -2.57 8.56
C CYS A 56 -1.40 -2.19 9.81
N GLU A 57 -2.69 -2.54 9.84
CA GLU A 57 -3.58 -2.28 10.98
C GLU A 57 -3.07 -2.96 12.25
N ASP A 58 -2.71 -4.24 12.17
CA ASP A 58 -2.14 -5.01 13.28
C ASP A 58 -0.84 -4.38 13.81
N ALA A 59 -0.11 -3.65 12.97
CA ALA A 59 1.13 -2.96 13.32
C ALA A 59 0.93 -1.46 13.67
N GLY A 60 -0.30 -0.93 13.63
CA GLY A 60 -0.57 0.51 13.79
C GLY A 60 0.09 1.37 12.71
N ALA A 61 0.23 0.86 11.50
CA ALA A 61 0.76 1.55 10.32
C ALA A 61 -0.36 1.95 9.36
N LEU A 62 -0.16 3.05 8.64
CA LEU A 62 -1.05 3.50 7.57
C LEU A 62 -0.69 2.79 6.26
N LEU A 63 -1.72 2.32 5.54
CA LEU A 63 -1.57 1.78 4.19
C LEU A 63 -2.06 2.80 3.15
N VAL A 64 -1.22 3.11 2.17
CA VAL A 64 -1.54 3.89 0.96
C VAL A 64 -1.46 2.97 -0.25
N VAL A 65 -2.42 3.03 -1.17
CA VAL A 65 -2.39 2.25 -2.42
C VAL A 65 -1.80 3.11 -3.53
N ASN A 66 -0.92 2.55 -4.36
CA ASN A 66 -0.35 3.25 -5.50
C ASN A 66 -1.32 3.21 -6.70
N ASP A 67 -1.63 4.37 -7.28
CA ASP A 67 -2.35 4.66 -8.53
C ASP A 67 -3.81 4.17 -8.64
N HIS A 68 -4.19 3.15 -7.88
CA HIS A 68 -5.51 2.51 -7.95
C HIS A 68 -6.49 3.14 -6.96
N VAL A 69 -7.14 4.23 -7.37
CA VAL A 69 -8.13 4.97 -6.56
C VAL A 69 -9.28 4.08 -6.12
N GLU A 70 -9.88 3.33 -7.04
CA GLU A 70 -11.05 2.48 -6.75
C GLU A 70 -10.67 1.40 -5.74
N LEU A 71 -9.52 0.76 -5.93
CA LEU A 71 -9.02 -0.24 -4.98
C LEU A 71 -8.75 0.36 -3.60
N ALA A 72 -8.19 1.57 -3.53
CA ALA A 72 -7.96 2.27 -2.28
C ALA A 72 -9.28 2.50 -1.52
N GLY A 73 -10.34 2.91 -2.23
CA GLY A 73 -11.69 3.05 -1.68
C GLY A 73 -12.29 1.72 -1.24
N GLU A 74 -12.25 0.69 -2.10
CA GLU A 74 -12.81 -0.64 -1.85
C GLU A 74 -12.27 -1.31 -0.58
N ILE A 75 -10.99 -1.09 -0.27
CA ILE A 75 -10.36 -1.66 0.92
C ILE A 75 -10.36 -0.68 2.10
N SER A 76 -10.83 0.55 1.92
CA SER A 76 -10.72 1.64 2.91
C SER A 76 -9.28 1.88 3.36
N ALA A 77 -8.37 2.02 2.39
CA ALA A 77 -6.99 2.41 2.65
C ALA A 77 -6.91 3.79 3.29
N ALA A 78 -5.79 4.11 3.95
CA ALA A 78 -5.57 5.44 4.54
C ALA A 78 -5.38 6.53 3.46
N GLY A 79 -5.09 6.13 2.23
CA GLY A 79 -5.06 7.03 1.08
C GLY A 79 -4.62 6.33 -0.21
N VAL A 80 -4.49 7.14 -1.25
CA VAL A 80 -3.94 6.75 -2.56
C VAL A 80 -2.76 7.65 -2.91
N HIS A 81 -1.73 7.09 -3.52
CA HIS A 81 -0.65 7.87 -4.13
C HIS A 81 -0.93 8.01 -5.62
N LEU A 82 -0.86 9.24 -6.12
CA LEU A 82 -1.11 9.59 -7.52
C LEU A 82 0.12 10.28 -8.09
N GLY A 83 0.65 9.73 -9.18
CA GLY A 83 1.64 10.36 -10.04
C GLY A 83 1.00 11.24 -11.11
N ARG A 84 1.86 11.81 -11.95
CA ARG A 84 1.47 12.81 -12.97
C ARG A 84 0.44 12.32 -14.00
N LEU A 85 0.43 11.02 -14.29
CA LEU A 85 -0.38 10.41 -15.34
C LEU A 85 -1.56 9.60 -14.79
N ASP A 86 -1.76 9.62 -13.47
CA ASP A 86 -2.84 8.89 -12.82
C ASP A 86 -4.12 9.74 -12.77
N MET A 87 -5.14 9.26 -12.07
CA MET A 87 -6.40 9.99 -11.92
C MET A 87 -6.16 11.41 -11.38
N HIS A 88 -6.84 12.40 -11.95
CA HIS A 88 -6.77 13.78 -11.47
C HIS A 88 -7.24 13.85 -10.00
N PRO A 89 -6.53 14.54 -9.10
CA PRO A 89 -6.85 14.54 -7.66
C PRO A 89 -8.29 14.99 -7.32
N GLU A 90 -8.90 15.86 -8.11
CA GLU A 90 -10.29 16.30 -7.90
C GLU A 90 -11.34 15.19 -8.12
N ARG A 91 -10.94 14.08 -8.74
CA ARG A 91 -11.80 12.93 -9.01
C ARG A 91 -11.44 11.70 -8.15
N ALA A 92 -10.38 11.80 -7.35
CA ALA A 92 -9.84 10.71 -6.55
C ALA A 92 -10.55 10.54 -5.20
#